data_AF-A0A7J8F561-F1
#
_entry.id   AF-A0A7J8F561-F1
#
_cell.length_a   1.000
_cell.length_b   1.000
_cell.length_c   1.000
_cell.angle_alpha   90.00
_cell.angle_beta   90.00
_cell.angle_gamma   90.00
#
_symmetry.space_group_name_H-M   'P 1'
#
loop_
_entity.id
_entity.type
_entity.pdbx_description
1 polymer ?
#
loop_
_entity_poly.entity_id
_entity_poly.type
_entity_poly.pdbx_seq_one_letter_code
_entity_poly.pdbx_strand_id
1 'polypeptide(L)'
;MGDKPPGFRGSRNWIGCVEASLCLDHFGGPQGRLCHVPRGVGLQGELEMLYSHFTGGGGPIMVGGDVDARSKALLGVCLGPGTKAYALVLDPHYWGAPKNPSELQATGWVGWQEVSTAFDPNSFYNLCLTSHNSEKQLSTLD
;
A
#
# COMPACT_ATOMS: atom_id res chain seq x y z
N MET A 1 2.10 -20.73 8.84
CA MET A 1 2.00 -20.31 7.44
C MET A 1 2.98 -21.09 6.56
N GLY A 2 4.26 -21.23 6.95
CA GLY A 2 5.21 -22.10 6.21
C GLY A 2 5.82 -21.44 4.97
N ASP A 3 5.59 -20.13 4.82
CA ASP A 3 6.06 -19.26 3.75
C ASP A 3 7.55 -18.87 3.87
N LYS A 4 8.14 -18.99 5.07
CA LYS A 4 9.53 -18.64 5.36
C LYS A 4 10.29 -19.76 6.07
N PRO A 5 11.62 -19.85 5.89
CA PRO A 5 12.44 -20.89 6.52
C PRO A 5 12.57 -20.72 8.05
N PRO A 6 12.97 -21.77 8.78
CA PRO A 6 13.38 -21.65 10.18
C PRO A 6 14.45 -20.56 10.37
N GLY A 7 14.34 -19.77 11.43
CA GLY A 7 15.24 -18.64 11.69
C GLY A 7 14.83 -17.31 11.05
N PHE A 8 13.74 -17.27 10.26
CA PHE A 8 13.20 -16.02 9.74
C PHE A 8 12.76 -15.07 10.87
N ARG A 9 12.17 -15.63 11.95
CA ARG A 9 11.84 -14.89 13.18
C ARG A 9 13.12 -14.36 13.82
N GLY A 10 13.19 -13.04 14.01
CA GLY A 10 14.36 -12.34 14.56
C GLY A 10 15.41 -11.96 13.50
N SER A 11 15.22 -12.33 12.24
CA SER A 11 16.05 -11.84 11.13
C SER A 11 15.76 -10.38 10.80
N ARG A 12 16.60 -9.78 9.95
CA ARG A 12 16.41 -8.44 9.37
C ARG A 12 15.94 -8.50 7.91
N ASN A 13 15.36 -9.62 7.50
CA ASN A 13 14.83 -9.77 6.15
C ASN A 13 13.57 -8.89 5.99
N TRP A 14 13.46 -8.24 4.84
CA TRP A 14 12.29 -7.49 4.46
C TRP A 14 11.16 -8.42 3.99
N ILE A 15 9.94 -7.89 3.99
CA ILE A 15 8.74 -8.55 3.48
C ILE A 15 8.04 -7.63 2.47
N GLY A 16 7.27 -8.21 1.56
CA GLY A 16 6.51 -7.48 0.54
C GLY A 16 5.01 -7.64 0.68
N CYS A 17 4.30 -7.26 -0.38
CA CYS A 17 2.84 -7.34 -0.44
C CYS A 17 2.31 -8.77 -0.31
N VAL A 18 3.04 -9.76 -0.84
CA VAL A 18 2.64 -11.18 -0.75
C VAL A 18 2.61 -11.61 0.71
N GLU A 19 3.71 -11.44 1.44
CA GLU A 19 3.78 -11.78 2.86
C GLU A 19 2.79 -10.95 3.69
N ALA A 20 2.58 -9.68 3.37
CA ALA A 20 1.58 -8.85 4.03
C ALA A 20 0.17 -9.43 3.87
N SER A 21 -0.22 -9.86 2.67
CA SER A 21 -1.53 -10.50 2.44
C SER A 21 -1.71 -11.81 3.21
N LEU A 22 -0.66 -12.62 3.31
CA LEU A 22 -0.67 -13.86 4.11
C LEU A 22 -0.83 -13.57 5.61
N CYS A 23 -0.10 -12.58 6.13
CA CYS A 23 -0.23 -12.13 7.51
C CYS A 23 -1.64 -11.60 7.79
N LEU A 24 -2.20 -10.77 6.90
CA LEU A 24 -3.56 -10.24 7.06
C LEU A 24 -4.58 -11.37 7.20
N ASP A 25 -4.52 -12.39 6.34
CA ASP A 25 -5.44 -13.52 6.44
C ASP A 25 -5.23 -14.33 7.73
N HIS A 26 -3.97 -14.66 8.05
CA HIS A 26 -3.61 -15.45 9.22
C HIS A 26 -4.03 -14.81 10.55
N PHE A 27 -3.90 -13.48 10.67
CA PHE A 27 -4.28 -12.73 11.87
C PHE A 27 -5.74 -12.28 11.87
N GLY A 28 -6.55 -12.67 10.88
CA GLY A 28 -7.96 -12.29 10.80
C GLY A 28 -8.18 -10.79 10.52
N GLY A 29 -7.22 -10.15 9.88
CA GLY A 29 -7.32 -8.75 9.45
C GLY A 29 -8.21 -8.56 8.21
N PRO A 30 -8.18 -7.35 7.61
CA PRO A 30 -8.81 -7.06 6.33
C PRO A 30 -8.38 -8.03 5.23
N GLN A 31 -9.24 -8.24 4.23
CA GLN A 31 -8.87 -9.03 3.06
C GLN A 31 -7.81 -8.28 2.25
N GLY A 32 -6.68 -8.92 1.97
CA GLY A 32 -5.62 -8.37 1.13
C GLY A 32 -5.64 -8.94 -0.29
N ARG A 33 -6.07 -8.15 -1.28
CA ARG A 33 -6.05 -8.53 -2.70
C ARG A 33 -4.77 -8.02 -3.36
N LEU A 34 -4.02 -8.93 -3.99
CA LEU A 34 -2.79 -8.58 -4.70
C LEU A 34 -3.09 -8.05 -6.10
N CYS A 35 -2.34 -7.04 -6.51
CA CYS A 35 -2.34 -6.50 -7.87
C CYS A 35 -0.89 -6.20 -8.28
N HIS A 36 -0.47 -6.71 -9.43
CA HIS A 36 0.86 -6.48 -9.98
C HIS A 36 0.79 -5.39 -11.05
N VAL A 37 1.61 -4.36 -10.89
CA VAL A 37 1.76 -3.26 -11.85
C VAL A 37 3.12 -3.41 -12.53
N PRO A 38 3.15 -3.67 -13.84
CA PRO A 38 4.40 -3.84 -14.58
C PRO A 38 5.17 -2.52 -14.68
N ARG A 39 6.44 -2.61 -15.09
CA ARG A 39 7.28 -1.45 -15.43
C ARG A 39 6.62 -0.62 -16.52
N GLY A 40 6.76 0.71 -16.45
CA GLY A 40 6.18 1.64 -17.41
C GLY A 40 5.63 2.89 -16.77
N VAL A 41 4.38 3.25 -17.03
CA VAL A 41 3.79 4.53 -16.61
C VAL A 41 3.39 4.60 -15.12
N GLY A 42 4.00 3.75 -14.27
CA GLY A 42 3.66 3.64 -12.85
C GLY A 42 2.19 3.28 -12.63
N LEU A 43 1.53 3.95 -11.68
CA LEU A 43 0.12 3.71 -11.35
C LEU A 43 -0.88 4.34 -12.32
N GLN A 44 -0.43 5.00 -13.39
CA GLN A 44 -1.33 5.73 -14.29
C GLN A 44 -2.37 4.80 -14.94
N GLY A 45 -1.99 3.57 -15.30
CA GLY A 45 -2.90 2.56 -15.86
C GLY A 45 -3.90 1.98 -14.85
N GLU A 46 -3.61 2.14 -13.55
CA GLU A 46 -4.40 1.55 -12.46
C GLU A 46 -5.34 2.57 -11.79
N LEU A 47 -5.37 3.83 -12.26
CA LEU A 47 -6.12 4.90 -11.60
C LEU A 47 -7.61 4.58 -11.44
N GLU A 48 -8.26 4.05 -12.47
CA GLU A 48 -9.68 3.68 -12.40
C GLU A 48 -9.96 2.58 -11.36
N MET A 49 -9.06 1.60 -11.27
CA MET A 49 -9.13 0.54 -10.27
C MET A 49 -8.90 1.11 -8.86
N LEU A 50 -7.93 2.01 -8.68
CA LEU A 50 -7.68 2.69 -7.41
C LEU A 50 -8.86 3.57 -6.98
N TYR A 51 -9.48 4.30 -7.92
CA TYR A 51 -10.70 5.04 -7.65
C TYR A 51 -11.81 4.12 -7.16
N SER A 52 -12.09 3.06 -7.91
CA SER A 52 -13.14 2.09 -7.58
C SER A 52 -12.91 1.43 -6.22
N HIS A 53 -11.64 1.15 -5.89
CA HIS A 53 -11.26 0.61 -4.59
C HIS A 53 -11.64 1.56 -3.45
N PHE A 54 -11.20 2.83 -3.51
CA PHE A 54 -11.46 3.78 -2.43
C PHE A 54 -12.94 4.20 -2.37
N THR A 55 -13.60 4.39 -3.50
CA THR A 55 -15.04 4.73 -3.53
C THR A 55 -15.93 3.57 -3.05
N GLY A 56 -15.48 2.33 -3.27
CA GLY A 56 -16.11 1.12 -2.75
C GLY A 56 -15.89 0.86 -1.26
N GLY A 57 -15.27 1.78 -0.52
CA GLY A 57 -14.98 1.61 0.91
C GLY A 57 -13.73 0.76 1.19
N GLY A 58 -12.86 0.60 0.20
CA GLY A 58 -11.54 -0.02 0.37
C GLY A 58 -10.66 0.79 1.31
N GLY A 59 -9.84 0.07 2.08
CA GLY A 59 -8.89 0.64 3.03
C GLY A 59 -7.54 1.00 2.39
N PRO A 60 -6.52 1.26 3.22
CA PRO A 60 -5.16 1.56 2.74
C PRO A 60 -4.60 0.47 1.82
N ILE A 61 -3.83 0.88 0.82
CA ILE A 61 -3.16 -0.05 -0.10
C ILE A 61 -1.67 -0.05 0.23
N MET A 62 -1.10 -1.18 0.61
CA MET A 62 0.36 -1.32 0.71
C MET A 62 0.94 -1.39 -0.70
N VAL A 63 2.04 -0.68 -0.92
CA VAL A 63 2.81 -0.70 -2.16
C VAL A 63 4.22 -1.16 -1.86
N GLY A 64 4.68 -2.20 -2.56
CA GLY A 64 6.08 -2.63 -2.56
C GLY A 64 6.65 -2.48 -3.97
N GLY A 65 7.73 -1.71 -4.12
CA GLY A 65 8.49 -1.62 -5.36
C GLY A 65 9.74 -2.49 -5.33
N ASP A 66 10.24 -2.81 -6.52
CA ASP A 66 11.46 -3.58 -6.76
C ASP A 66 12.70 -2.70 -6.59
N VAL A 67 12.81 -1.66 -7.41
CA VAL A 67 14.03 -0.86 -7.55
C VAL A 67 14.14 0.22 -6.47
N ASP A 68 13.01 0.77 -6.04
CA ASP A 68 13.01 1.84 -5.04
C ASP A 68 13.27 1.35 -3.62
N ALA A 69 13.18 0.02 -3.39
CA ALA A 69 13.37 -0.64 -2.10
C ALA A 69 12.60 0.04 -0.94
N ARG A 70 11.45 0.65 -1.25
CA ARG A 70 10.69 1.49 -0.31
C ARG A 70 9.22 1.10 -0.32
N SER A 71 8.77 0.51 0.78
CA SER A 71 7.34 0.32 1.03
C SER A 71 6.64 1.66 1.24
N LYS A 72 5.42 1.79 0.72
CA LYS A 72 4.56 2.96 0.95
C LYS A 72 3.13 2.49 1.21
N ALA A 73 2.30 3.33 1.81
CA ALA A 73 0.85 3.11 1.83
C ALA A 73 0.15 4.20 0.99
N LEU A 74 -0.77 3.79 0.13
CA LEU A 74 -1.69 4.71 -0.54
C LEU A 74 -2.97 4.83 0.29
N LEU A 75 -3.38 6.07 0.50
CA LEU A 75 -4.58 6.43 1.26
C LEU A 75 -5.67 7.05 0.37
N GLY A 76 -5.34 7.32 -0.89
CA GLY A 76 -6.28 7.92 -1.85
C GLY A 76 -5.59 8.26 -3.17
N VAL A 77 -6.41 8.50 -4.20
CA VAL A 77 -5.99 9.04 -5.50
C VAL A 77 -6.89 10.21 -5.89
N CYS A 78 -6.35 11.19 -6.60
CA CYS A 78 -7.12 12.29 -7.16
C CYS A 78 -6.56 12.72 -8.54
N LEU A 79 -7.42 13.32 -9.36
CA LEU A 79 -7.02 13.94 -10.63
C LEU A 79 -6.72 15.41 -10.35
N GLY A 80 -5.59 15.87 -10.87
CA GLY A 80 -5.24 17.28 -10.90
C GLY A 80 -5.60 17.93 -12.23
N PRO A 81 -5.14 19.17 -12.46
CA PRO A 81 -5.31 19.84 -13.74
C PRO A 81 -4.71 19.04 -14.91
N GLY A 82 -5.46 18.95 -16.02
CA GLY A 82 -5.03 18.24 -17.23
C GLY A 82 -5.09 16.71 -17.07
N THR A 83 -4.02 16.02 -17.43
CA THR A 83 -3.89 14.55 -17.35
C THR A 83 -3.12 14.08 -16.12
N LYS A 84 -2.83 14.98 -15.18
CA LYS A 84 -2.04 14.67 -13.98
C LYS A 84 -2.87 13.91 -12.95
N ALA A 85 -2.26 12.91 -12.35
CA ALA A 85 -2.81 12.17 -11.23
C ALA A 85 -1.91 12.28 -10.01
N TYR A 86 -2.54 12.30 -8.84
CA TYR A 86 -1.86 12.37 -7.55
C TYR A 86 -2.31 11.22 -6.67
N ALA A 87 -1.39 10.72 -5.85
CA ALA A 87 -1.65 9.71 -4.84
C ALA A 87 -1.35 10.29 -3.46
N LEU A 88 -2.22 10.05 -2.49
CA LEU A 88 -1.98 10.40 -1.09
C LEU A 88 -1.12 9.28 -0.48
N VAL A 89 0.15 9.59 -0.23
CA VAL A 89 1.15 8.63 0.22
C VAL A 89 1.40 8.82 1.71
N LEU A 90 1.46 7.70 2.44
CA LEU A 90 2.02 7.58 3.79
C LEU A 90 3.35 6.82 3.69
N ASP A 91 4.44 7.47 4.06
CA ASP A 91 5.79 6.92 4.04
C ASP A 91 6.18 6.37 5.43
N PRO A 92 6.42 5.05 5.55
CA PRO A 92 6.73 4.40 6.83
C PRO A 92 8.20 4.56 7.27
N HIS A 93 9.06 5.25 6.52
CA HIS A 93 10.49 5.38 6.84
C HIS A 93 10.79 6.50 7.85
N TYR A 94 9.78 7.17 8.39
CA TYR A 94 9.98 8.17 9.45
C TYR A 94 10.63 7.52 10.68
N TRP A 95 11.71 8.15 11.16
CA TRP A 95 12.37 7.76 12.40
C TRP A 95 12.22 8.87 13.43
N GLY A 96 11.49 8.59 14.52
CA GLY A 96 11.25 9.52 15.61
C GLY A 96 9.85 9.36 16.19
N ALA A 97 9.47 10.28 17.08
CA ALA A 97 8.11 10.40 17.58
C ALA A 97 7.53 11.74 17.10
N PRO A 98 6.54 11.72 16.17
CA PRO A 98 5.97 12.97 15.67
C PRO A 98 5.13 13.62 16.76
N LYS A 99 5.22 14.95 16.92
CA LYS A 99 4.45 15.66 17.94
C LYS A 99 2.98 15.78 17.60
N ASN A 100 2.67 15.87 16.30
CA ASN A 100 1.33 15.97 15.75
C ASN A 100 1.32 15.61 14.26
N PRO A 101 0.14 15.35 13.66
CA PRO A 101 0.03 15.06 12.23
C PRO A 101 0.57 16.15 11.31
N SER A 102 0.49 17.43 11.71
CA SER A 102 0.94 18.56 10.90
C SER A 102 2.46 18.54 10.68
N GLU A 103 3.23 18.04 11.64
CA GLU A 103 4.68 17.83 11.47
C GLU A 103 4.98 16.84 10.35
N LEU A 104 4.26 15.70 10.32
CA LEU A 104 4.40 14.68 9.28
C LEU A 104 3.97 15.20 7.91
N GLN A 105 2.93 16.03 7.86
CA GLN A 105 2.48 16.67 6.62
C GLN A 105 3.48 17.70 6.11
N ALA A 106 3.97 18.58 6.99
CA ALA A 106 4.92 19.63 6.65
C ALA A 106 6.27 19.09 6.16
N THR A 107 6.65 17.90 6.62
CA THR A 107 7.90 17.22 6.24
C THR A 107 7.72 16.16 5.14
N GLY A 108 6.50 15.99 4.62
CA GLY A 108 6.22 15.15 3.46
C GLY A 108 6.08 13.65 3.73
N TRP A 109 6.05 13.21 5.00
CA TRP A 109 5.79 11.80 5.35
C TRP A 109 4.36 11.37 5.06
N VAL A 110 3.43 12.33 5.08
CA VAL A 110 2.05 12.14 4.62
C VAL A 110 1.68 13.27 3.68
N GLY A 111 1.39 12.96 2.43
CA GLY A 111 1.05 14.02 1.46
C GLY A 111 0.70 13.53 0.07
N TRP A 112 0.10 14.42 -0.70
CA TRP A 112 -0.18 14.20 -2.11
C TRP A 112 1.10 14.27 -2.93
N GLN A 113 1.38 13.24 -3.71
CA GLN A 113 2.51 13.16 -4.62
C GLN A 113 2.02 12.89 -6.03
N GLU A 114 2.62 13.56 -7.02
CA GLU A 114 2.31 13.29 -8.43
C GLU A 114 2.74 11.86 -8.78
N VAL A 115 1.86 11.07 -9.40
CA VAL A 115 2.08 9.64 -9.67
C VAL A 115 3.35 9.41 -10.50
N SER A 116 3.60 10.26 -11.49
CA SER A 116 4.79 10.22 -12.35
C SER A 116 6.12 10.41 -11.60
N THR A 117 6.09 11.07 -10.45
CA THR A 117 7.27 11.35 -9.62
C THR A 117 7.41 10.34 -8.48
N ALA A 118 6.29 9.87 -7.93
CA ALA A 118 6.28 8.94 -6.79
C ALA A 118 6.58 7.48 -7.19
N PHE A 119 6.38 7.13 -8.46
CA PHE A 119 6.55 5.77 -8.98
C PHE A 119 7.54 5.76 -10.15
N ASP A 120 8.68 5.10 -9.95
CA ASP A 120 9.76 4.98 -10.94
C ASP A 120 9.30 4.13 -12.13
N PRO A 121 9.36 4.65 -13.36
CA PRO A 121 8.93 3.93 -14.54
C PRO A 121 9.73 2.66 -14.85
N ASN A 122 10.95 2.54 -14.30
CA ASN A 122 11.80 1.36 -14.44
C ASN A 122 11.53 0.29 -13.37
N SER A 123 10.72 0.59 -12.35
CA SER A 123 10.33 -0.36 -11.32
C SER A 123 9.00 -1.02 -11.66
N PHE A 124 8.81 -2.26 -11.21
CA PHE A 124 7.45 -2.80 -11.06
C PHE A 124 6.96 -2.51 -9.64
N TYR A 125 5.65 -2.59 -9.44
CA TYR A 125 5.02 -2.42 -8.13
C TYR A 125 4.05 -3.54 -7.86
N ASN A 126 4.13 -4.13 -6.67
CA ASN A 126 3.05 -4.95 -6.14
C ASN A 126 2.22 -4.10 -5.19
N LEU A 127 0.91 -4.24 -5.31
CA LEU A 127 -0.08 -3.59 -4.46
C LEU A 127 -0.80 -4.67 -3.65
N CYS A 128 -1.03 -4.41 -2.37
CA CYS A 128 -1.93 -5.20 -1.52
C CYS A 128 -3.10 -4.30 -1.11
N LEU A 129 -4.23 -4.48 -1.78
CA LEU A 129 -5.44 -3.71 -1.61
C LEU A 129 -6.24 -4.30 -0.45
N THR A 130 -6.48 -3.49 0.59
CA THR A 130 -7.24 -3.94 1.77
C THR A 130 -8.72 -3.63 1.64
N SER A 131 -9.58 -4.61 1.89
CA SER A 131 -11.03 -4.43 1.95
C SER A 131 -11.61 -5.06 3.22
N HIS A 132 -12.74 -4.53 3.68
CA HIS A 132 -13.48 -5.15 4.78
C HIS A 132 -13.90 -6.57 4.39
N ASN A 133 -13.65 -7.53 5.28
CA ASN A 133 -14.02 -8.92 5.05
C ASN A 133 -15.44 -9.17 5.61
N SER A 134 -16.45 -9.13 4.75
CA SER A 134 -17.86 -9.30 5.14
C SER A 134 -18.18 -10.72 5.64
N GLU A 135 -17.43 -11.74 5.20
CA GLU A 135 -17.72 -13.15 5.49
C GLU A 135 -17.23 -13.61 6.87
N LYS A 136 -16.15 -13.04 7.40
CA LYS A 136 -15.60 -13.40 8.74
C LYS A 136 -16.41 -12.85 9.92
N GLN A 137 -17.39 -11.96 9.71
CA GLN A 137 -18.28 -11.50 10.79
C GLN A 137 -19.43 -12.47 11.11
N LEU A 138 -19.85 -13.31 10.16
CA LEU A 138 -20.88 -14.31 10.47
C LEU A 138 -20.34 -15.40 11.41
N SER A 139 -19.06 -15.78 11.30
CA SER A 139 -18.48 -16.85 12.11
C SER A 139 -18.10 -16.46 13.54
N THR A 140 -18.19 -15.18 13.91
CA THR A 140 -17.93 -14.70 15.28
C THR A 140 -19.19 -14.34 16.05
N LEU A 141 -20.37 -14.56 15.45
CA LEU A 141 -21.68 -14.36 16.07
C LEU A 141 -22.38 -15.67 16.45
N ASP A 142 -21.71 -16.82 16.27
CA ASP A 142 -22.15 -18.16 16.71
C ASP A 142 -21.33 -18.68 17.90
#